data_AF-A0A9W6YW53-F1
#
_entry.id   AF-A0A9W6YW53-F1
#
_cell.length_a   1.000
_cell.length_b   1.000
_cell.length_c   1.000
_cell.angle_alpha   90.00
_cell.angle_beta   90.00
_cell.angle_gamma   90.00
#
_symmetry.space_group_name_H-M   'P 1'
#
loop_
_entity.id
_entity.type
_entity.pdbx_description
1 polymer ?
#
loop_
_entity_poly.entity_id
_entity_poly.type
_entity_poly.pdbx_seq_one_letter_code
_entity_poly.pdbx_strand_id
1 'polypeptide(L)'
;MFLFGFLLALAWWGVKKYGPTVRSWLKERASPAVFKPLNAVIFTPLSWLHNVHPALVLYGFLAWAPTNLTYYTMGLYLSIIFMYYLRRYKTAWWEKYNYVLAAGLNAGLAFSAIIMFFAVQYHEKDVTWWGNNVILEGVDGGSSDRTALKMDLPEKGYFGADEWW
;
A
#
# COMPACT_ATOMS: atom_id res chain seq x y z
N MET A 1 -4.78 -19.27 -3.11
CA MET A 1 -4.22 -18.16 -2.31
C MET A 1 -4.72 -18.11 -0.86
N PHE A 2 -5.98 -18.48 -0.57
CA PHE A 2 -6.54 -18.46 0.80
C PHE A 2 -5.72 -19.26 1.84
N LEU A 3 -5.31 -20.49 1.50
CA LEU A 3 -4.54 -21.36 2.41
C LEU A 3 -3.18 -20.76 2.81
N PHE A 4 -2.44 -20.21 1.85
CA PHE A 4 -1.15 -19.54 2.14
C PHE A 4 -1.32 -18.32 3.04
N GLY A 5 -2.35 -17.50 2.80
CA GLY A 5 -2.66 -16.35 3.66
C GLY A 5 -3.02 -16.76 5.09
N PHE A 6 -3.81 -17.83 5.24
CA PHE A 6 -4.17 -18.38 6.54
C PHE A 6 -2.96 -18.94 7.29
N LEU A 7 -2.10 -19.72 6.63
CA LEU A 7 -0.88 -20.26 7.23
C LEU A 7 0.10 -19.15 7.64
N LEU A 8 0.26 -18.12 6.80
CA LEU A 8 1.07 -16.95 7.12
C LEU A 8 0.50 -16.18 8.32
N ALA A 9 -0.82 -16.03 8.41
CA ALA A 9 -1.48 -15.39 9.54
C ALA A 9 -1.25 -16.18 10.84
N LEU A 10 -1.36 -17.51 10.80
CA LEU A 10 -1.05 -18.38 11.95
C LEU A 10 0.42 -18.28 12.37
N ALA A 11 1.35 -18.28 11.40
CA ALA A 11 2.77 -18.11 11.68
C ALA A 11 3.05 -16.75 12.33
N TRP A 12 2.50 -15.66 11.78
CA TRP A 12 2.65 -14.31 12.33
C TRP A 12 2.03 -14.19 13.74
N TRP A 13 0.86 -14.76 13.93
CA TRP A 13 0.21 -14.82 15.24
C TRP A 13 1.06 -15.59 16.25
N GLY A 14 1.63 -16.74 15.86
CA GLY A 14 2.54 -17.52 16.69
C GLY A 14 3.78 -16.74 17.08
N VAL A 15 4.45 -16.10 16.12
CA VAL A 15 5.63 -15.24 16.37
C VAL A 15 5.27 -14.11 17.34
N LYS A 16 4.11 -13.47 17.17
CA LYS A 16 3.67 -12.36 18.04
C LYS A 16 3.31 -12.83 19.45
N LYS A 17 2.64 -13.98 19.58
CA LYS A 17 2.17 -14.53 20.85
C LYS A 17 3.31 -15.12 21.69
N TYR A 18 4.22 -15.87 21.06
CA TYR A 18 5.29 -16.59 21.75
C TYR A 18 6.65 -15.87 21.71
N GLY A 19 6.84 -14.90 20.81
CA GLY A 19 8.08 -14.16 20.64
C GLY A 19 8.63 -13.50 21.90
N PRO A 20 7.82 -12.79 22.72
CA PRO A 20 8.28 -12.21 23.98
C PRO A 20 8.79 -13.26 24.97
N THR A 21 8.08 -14.39 25.08
CA THR A 21 8.42 -15.52 25.96
C THR A 21 9.70 -16.23 25.51
N VAL A 22 9.87 -16.43 24.20
CA VAL A 22 11.10 -17.02 23.64
C VAL A 22 12.29 -16.08 23.85
N ARG A 23 12.10 -14.77 23.70
CA ARG A 23 13.13 -13.76 23.94
C ARG A 23 13.57 -13.73 25.40
N SER A 24 12.64 -13.78 26.35
CA SER A 24 12.97 -13.80 27.79
C SER A 24 13.66 -15.10 28.18
N TRP A 25 13.17 -16.25 27.69
CA TRP A 25 13.79 -17.55 27.92
C TRP A 25 15.24 -17.62 27.37
N LEU A 26 15.46 -17.10 26.15
CA LEU A 26 16.82 -17.02 25.57
C LEU A 26 17.72 -16.05 26.35
N LYS A 27 17.17 -14.96 26.89
CA LYS A 27 17.94 -14.03 27.72
C LYS A 27 18.42 -14.68 29.02
N GLU A 28 17.61 -15.56 29.61
CA GLU A 28 17.93 -16.25 30.85
C GLU A 28 18.87 -17.44 30.67
N ARG A 29 18.84 -18.09 29.50
CA ARG A 29 19.56 -19.34 29.27
C ARG A 29 20.80 -19.23 28.37
N ALA A 30 20.89 -18.20 27.53
CA ALA A 30 22.04 -17.99 26.65
C ALA A 30 23.11 -17.09 27.30
N SER A 31 24.37 -17.30 26.93
CA SER A 31 25.45 -16.41 27.37
C SER A 31 25.29 -15.02 26.75
N PRO A 32 25.75 -13.94 27.43
CA PRO A 32 25.65 -12.58 26.90
C PRO A 32 26.31 -12.40 25.52
N ALA A 33 27.36 -13.16 25.24
CA ALA A 33 28.06 -13.15 23.97
C ALA A 33 27.21 -13.68 22.80
N VAL A 34 26.28 -14.61 23.06
CA VAL A 34 25.38 -15.18 22.05
C VAL A 34 24.08 -14.37 21.97
N PHE A 35 23.55 -13.93 23.11
CA PHE A 35 22.27 -13.21 23.15
C PHE A 35 22.35 -11.80 22.55
N LYS A 36 23.45 -11.07 22.77
CA LYS A 36 23.59 -9.68 22.32
C LYS A 36 23.52 -9.52 20.78
N PRO A 37 24.28 -10.28 19.97
CA PRO A 37 24.15 -10.21 18.51
C PRO A 37 22.78 -10.74 18.04
N LEU A 38 22.28 -11.84 18.62
CA LEU A 38 20.97 -12.41 18.28
C LEU A 38 19.83 -11.41 18.52
N ASN A 39 19.88 -10.69 19.64
CA ASN A 39 18.91 -9.67 19.99
C ASN A 39 18.99 -8.45 19.06
N ALA A 40 20.19 -8.03 18.68
CA ALA A 40 20.38 -6.90 17.77
C ALA A 40 19.90 -7.23 16.35
N VAL A 41 20.20 -8.43 15.83
CA VAL A 41 19.93 -8.81 14.44
C VAL A 41 18.50 -9.30 14.24
N ILE A 42 17.93 -10.06 15.18
CA ILE A 42 16.62 -10.72 14.99
C ILE A 42 15.53 -10.07 15.85
N PHE A 43 15.69 -10.07 17.18
CA PHE A 43 14.60 -9.66 18.07
C PHE A 43 14.27 -8.17 17.99
N THR A 44 15.27 -7.30 17.80
CA THR A 44 15.05 -5.84 17.77
C THR A 44 14.30 -5.41 16.51
N PRO A 45 14.72 -5.77 15.29
CA PRO A 45 13.96 -5.44 14.08
C PRO A 45 12.56 -6.06 14.08
N LEU A 46 12.42 -7.31 14.54
CA LEU A 46 11.14 -7.98 14.61
C LEU A 46 10.16 -7.28 15.57
N SER A 47 10.66 -6.66 16.64
CA SER A 47 9.82 -5.90 17.58
C SER A 47 9.24 -4.62 16.99
N TRP A 48 9.92 -3.99 16.02
CA TRP A 48 9.40 -2.82 15.32
C TRP A 48 8.18 -3.15 14.46
N LEU A 49 8.12 -4.39 13.95
CA LEU A 49 7.01 -4.87 13.14
C LEU A 49 5.81 -5.34 13.97
N HIS A 50 5.83 -5.21 15.31
CA HIS A 50 4.74 -5.66 16.18
C HIS A 50 3.36 -5.10 15.79
N ASN A 51 3.33 -3.85 15.31
CA ASN A 51 2.11 -3.15 14.91
C ASN A 51 1.79 -3.31 13.42
N VAL A 52 2.61 -4.04 12.66
CA VAL A 52 2.41 -4.31 11.24
C VAL A 52 1.56 -5.57 11.09
N HIS A 53 0.53 -5.49 10.26
CA HIS A 53 -0.24 -6.66 9.86
C HIS A 53 0.19 -7.11 8.46
N PRO A 54 0.89 -8.25 8.34
CA PRO A 54 1.44 -8.69 7.07
C PRO A 54 0.36 -8.95 6.02
N ALA A 55 -0.83 -9.40 6.43
CA ALA A 55 -1.96 -9.59 5.52
C ALA A 55 -2.39 -8.26 4.85
N LEU A 56 -2.41 -7.16 5.59
CA LEU A 56 -2.74 -5.84 5.03
C LEU A 56 -1.66 -5.34 4.09
N VAL A 57 -0.40 -5.55 4.45
CA VAL A 57 0.75 -5.16 3.62
C VAL A 57 0.73 -5.92 2.30
N LEU A 58 0.56 -7.25 2.35
CA LEU A 58 0.49 -8.09 1.15
C LEU A 58 -0.72 -7.75 0.29
N TYR A 59 -1.87 -7.44 0.89
CA TYR A 59 -3.03 -6.96 0.14
C TYR A 59 -2.73 -5.66 -0.61
N GLY A 60 -2.04 -4.71 0.03
CA GLY A 60 -1.60 -3.47 -0.63
C GLY A 60 -0.70 -3.73 -1.84
N PHE A 61 0.24 -4.67 -1.73
CA PHE A 61 1.11 -5.07 -2.84
C PHE A 61 0.35 -5.81 -3.96
N LEU A 62 -0.66 -6.60 -3.62
CA LEU A 62 -1.50 -7.26 -4.62
C LEU A 62 -2.36 -6.27 -5.40
N ALA A 63 -2.84 -5.21 -4.74
CA ALA A 63 -3.65 -4.18 -5.38
C ALA A 63 -2.85 -3.39 -6.41
N TRP A 64 -1.53 -3.27 -6.24
CA TRP A 64 -0.66 -2.40 -7.03
C TRP A 64 -0.69 -2.67 -8.55
N ALA A 65 -0.62 -3.94 -8.98
CA ALA A 65 -0.53 -4.28 -10.40
C ALA A 65 -1.92 -4.25 -11.07
N PRO A 66 -2.08 -3.69 -12.30
CA PRO A 66 -1.05 -3.24 -13.24
C PRO A 66 -0.70 -1.74 -13.15
N THR A 67 -1.21 -1.03 -12.15
CA THR A 67 -1.10 0.43 -12.02
C THR A 67 0.22 0.89 -11.37
N ASN A 68 0.58 2.16 -11.55
CA ASN A 68 1.78 2.76 -10.96
C ASN A 68 1.51 3.54 -9.65
N LEU A 69 2.59 4.05 -9.04
CA LEU A 69 2.56 4.76 -7.76
C LEU A 69 1.56 5.92 -7.73
N THR A 70 1.41 6.64 -8.84
CA THR A 70 0.61 7.87 -8.93
C THR A 70 -0.86 7.61 -8.57
N TYR A 71 -1.39 6.44 -8.90
CA TYR A 71 -2.76 6.02 -8.58
C TYR A 71 -2.99 5.82 -7.07
N TYR A 72 -1.94 5.53 -6.31
CA TYR A 72 -2.02 5.31 -4.85
C TYR A 72 -1.56 6.52 -4.04
N THR A 73 -0.75 7.41 -4.61
CA THR A 73 -0.17 8.56 -3.90
C THR A 73 -1.25 9.45 -3.26
N MET A 74 -2.36 9.71 -3.96
CA MET A 74 -3.46 10.50 -3.40
C MET A 74 -4.15 9.79 -2.23
N GLY A 75 -4.36 8.47 -2.34
CA GLY A 75 -4.89 7.65 -1.24
C GLY A 75 -3.97 7.66 -0.03
N LEU A 76 -2.65 7.66 -0.23
CA LEU A 76 -1.65 7.80 0.83
C LEU A 76 -1.77 9.15 1.54
N TYR A 77 -1.86 10.26 0.80
CA TYR A 77 -2.02 11.59 1.41
C TYR A 77 -3.29 11.69 2.25
N LEU A 78 -4.43 11.23 1.71
CA LEU A 78 -5.68 11.21 2.46
C LEU A 78 -5.59 10.31 3.70
N SER A 79 -4.95 9.14 3.57
CA SER A 79 -4.73 8.23 4.71
C SER A 79 -3.89 8.89 5.80
N ILE A 80 -2.83 9.62 5.44
CA ILE A 80 -2.02 10.36 6.41
C ILE A 80 -2.84 11.48 7.07
N ILE A 81 -3.59 12.26 6.29
CA ILE A 81 -4.39 13.36 6.83
C ILE A 81 -5.44 12.82 7.81
N PHE A 82 -6.20 11.80 7.43
CA PHE A 82 -7.31 11.30 8.24
C PHE A 82 -6.85 10.35 9.34
N MET A 83 -6.02 9.35 9.03
CA MET A 83 -5.67 8.29 9.97
C MET A 83 -4.48 8.65 10.87
N TYR A 84 -3.63 9.59 10.45
CA TYR A 84 -2.49 10.06 11.25
C TYR A 84 -2.74 11.45 11.85
N TYR A 85 -2.94 12.49 11.04
CA TYR A 85 -3.01 13.87 11.55
C TYR A 85 -4.30 14.14 12.34
N LEU A 86 -5.47 13.94 11.72
CA LEU A 86 -6.76 14.21 12.36
C LEU A 86 -6.99 13.31 13.57
N ARG A 87 -6.65 12.03 13.46
CA ARG A 87 -6.76 11.09 14.59
C ARG A 87 -5.90 11.49 15.79
N ARG A 88 -4.70 12.05 15.58
CA ARG A 88 -3.78 12.44 16.67
C ARG A 88 -4.02 13.83 17.23
N TYR A 89 -4.33 14.81 16.39
CA TYR A 89 -4.39 16.23 16.78
C TYR A 89 -5.82 16.77 16.88
N LYS A 90 -6.82 16.08 16.30
CA LYS A 90 -8.23 16.49 16.24
C LYS A 90 -9.16 15.30 16.55
N THR A 91 -8.83 14.52 17.58
CA THR A 91 -9.50 13.24 17.90
C THR A 91 -11.02 13.37 18.06
N ALA A 92 -11.51 14.38 18.78
CA ALA A 92 -12.94 14.60 18.97
C ALA A 92 -13.71 14.82 17.66
N TRP A 93 -13.09 15.50 16.69
CA TRP A 93 -13.68 15.65 15.35
C TRP A 93 -13.62 14.34 14.58
N TRP A 94 -12.47 13.65 14.64
CA TRP A 94 -12.25 12.40 13.92
C TRP A 94 -13.25 11.32 14.35
N GLU A 95 -13.45 11.11 15.65
CA GLU A 95 -14.38 10.09 16.18
C GLU A 95 -15.82 10.35 15.76
N LYS A 96 -16.23 11.63 15.73
CA LYS A 96 -17.61 12.01 15.38
C LYS A 96 -17.88 11.96 13.88
N TYR A 97 -16.93 12.37 13.04
CA TYR A 97 -17.20 12.66 11.63
C TYR A 97 -16.49 11.74 10.64
N ASN A 98 -15.37 11.10 10.99
CA ASN A 98 -14.57 10.34 10.02
C ASN A 98 -15.37 9.21 9.35
N TYR A 99 -16.08 8.41 10.15
CA TYR A 99 -16.90 7.31 9.62
C TYR A 99 -18.16 7.79 8.90
N VAL A 100 -18.77 8.89 9.36
CA VAL A 100 -19.92 9.51 8.69
C VAL A 100 -19.52 10.06 7.33
N LEU A 101 -18.37 10.71 7.23
CA LEU A 101 -17.81 11.21 5.98
C LEU A 101 -17.50 10.05 5.01
N ALA A 102 -16.85 8.99 5.49
CA ALA A 102 -16.56 7.82 4.67
C ALA A 102 -17.85 7.17 4.13
N ALA A 103 -18.87 7.02 4.97
CA ALA A 103 -20.17 6.52 4.56
C ALA A 103 -20.84 7.45 3.53
N GLY A 104 -20.77 8.77 3.75
CA GLY A 104 -21.31 9.77 2.82
C GLY A 104 -20.62 9.75 1.45
N LEU A 105 -19.29 9.62 1.42
CA LEU A 105 -18.53 9.49 0.16
C LEU A 105 -18.90 8.20 -0.59
N ASN A 106 -19.03 7.07 0.11
CA ASN A 106 -19.46 5.80 -0.51
C ASN A 106 -20.89 5.86 -1.04
N ALA A 107 -21.81 6.47 -0.28
CA ALA A 107 -23.19 6.68 -0.72
C ALA A 107 -23.24 7.63 -1.93
N GLY A 108 -22.44 8.70 -1.92
CA GLY A 108 -22.30 9.63 -3.04
C GLY A 108 -21.76 8.97 -4.31
N LEU A 109 -20.77 8.08 -4.18
CA LEU A 109 -20.25 7.27 -5.29
C LEU A 109 -21.34 6.38 -5.90
N ALA A 110 -22.07 5.63 -5.05
CA ALA A 110 -23.16 4.77 -5.49
C ALA A 110 -24.28 5.57 -6.17
N PHE A 111 -24.65 6.72 -5.60
CA PHE A 111 -25.66 7.61 -6.17
C PHE A 111 -25.21 8.22 -7.51
N SER A 112 -23.94 8.61 -7.61
CA SER A 112 -23.34 9.11 -8.86
C SER A 112 -23.38 8.06 -9.96
N ALA A 113 -23.14 6.78 -9.62
CA ALA A 113 -23.24 5.68 -10.58
C ALA A 113 -24.67 5.52 -11.14
N ILE A 114 -25.70 5.69 -10.31
CA ILE A 114 -27.10 5.67 -10.76
C ILE A 114 -27.37 6.83 -11.73
N ILE A 115 -26.91 8.04 -11.40
CA ILE A 115 -27.07 9.21 -12.27
C ILE A 115 -26.38 8.99 -13.62
N MET A 116 -25.12 8.53 -13.61
CA MET A 116 -24.36 8.24 -14.84
C MET A 116 -25.05 7.18 -15.69
N PHE A 117 -25.63 6.15 -15.07
CA PHE A 117 -26.37 5.12 -15.79
C PHE A 117 -27.52 5.74 -16.59
N PHE A 118 -28.40 6.51 -15.96
CA PHE A 118 -29.55 7.11 -16.66
C PHE A 118 -29.16 8.23 -17.63
N ALA A 119 -28.07 8.95 -17.37
CA ALA A 119 -27.64 10.07 -18.20
C ALA A 119 -26.97 9.63 -19.52
N VAL A 120 -26.10 8.61 -19.48
CA VAL A 120 -25.23 8.26 -20.64
C VAL A 120 -25.18 6.77 -20.97
N GLN A 121 -25.61 5.86 -20.10
CA GLN A 121 -25.56 4.40 -20.36
C GLN A 121 -26.91 3.80 -20.76
N TYR A 122 -28.03 4.31 -20.22
CA TYR A 122 -29.37 3.80 -20.51
C TYR A 122 -29.76 3.99 -21.98
N HIS A 123 -29.40 5.15 -22.54
CA HIS A 123 -29.26 5.32 -23.98
C HIS A 123 -27.79 5.63 -24.24
N GLU A 124 -27.12 4.74 -24.95
CA GLU A 124 -25.68 4.82 -25.17
C GLU A 124 -25.30 6.18 -25.78
N LYS A 125 -24.49 6.93 -25.03
CA LYS A 125 -23.90 8.20 -25.46
C LYS A 125 -22.41 8.20 -25.11
N ASP A 126 -21.59 8.22 -26.15
CA ASP A 126 -20.15 8.34 -25.98
C ASP A 126 -19.78 9.74 -25.49
N VAL A 127 -19.08 9.80 -24.36
CA VAL A 127 -18.51 11.04 -23.82
C VAL A 127 -17.00 10.93 -23.90
N THR A 128 -16.42 11.54 -24.93
CA THR A 128 -14.96 11.59 -25.09
C THR A 128 -14.44 12.83 -24.38
N TRP A 129 -13.77 12.63 -23.25
CA TRP A 129 -13.11 13.68 -22.49
C TRP A 129 -11.87 13.14 -21.80
N TRP A 130 -11.02 14.06 -21.33
CA TRP A 130 -9.73 13.73 -20.71
C TRP A 130 -9.82 12.62 -19.65
N GLY A 131 -10.79 12.67 -18.74
CA GLY A 131 -10.88 11.69 -17.64
C GLY A 131 -11.21 10.26 -18.08
N ASN A 132 -11.84 10.08 -19.24
CA ASN A 132 -12.10 8.75 -19.81
C ASN A 132 -10.89 8.19 -20.58
N ASN A 133 -10.06 9.07 -21.15
CA ASN A 133 -8.98 8.68 -22.06
C ASN A 133 -7.61 8.60 -21.37
N VAL A 134 -7.35 9.45 -20.37
CA VAL A 134 -6.02 9.61 -19.76
C VAL A 134 -5.42 8.31 -19.21
N ILE A 135 -6.26 7.36 -18.78
CA ILE A 135 -5.80 6.07 -18.27
C ILE A 135 -5.16 5.19 -19.35
N LEU A 136 -5.58 5.37 -20.61
CA LEU A 136 -5.08 4.64 -21.78
C LEU A 136 -3.83 5.29 -22.39
N GLU A 137 -3.64 6.60 -22.18
CA GLU A 137 -2.52 7.37 -22.74
C GLU A 137 -1.18 7.05 -22.04
N GLY A 138 -1.23 6.57 -20.80
CA GLY A 138 -0.04 6.22 -20.01
C GLY A 138 0.53 4.82 -20.31
N VAL A 139 1.75 4.57 -19.81
CA VAL A 139 2.42 3.26 -19.87
C VAL A 139 1.57 2.13 -19.27
N ASP A 140 0.80 2.45 -18.22
CA ASP A 140 -0.12 1.52 -17.55
C ASP A 140 -1.30 1.10 -18.44
N GLY A 141 -1.70 1.96 -19.38
CA GLY A 141 -2.79 1.74 -20.34
C GLY A 141 -2.42 0.88 -21.54
N GLY A 142 -1.16 0.46 -21.64
CA GLY A 142 -0.68 -0.40 -22.73
C GLY A 142 -0.37 0.35 -24.02
N SER A 143 -0.06 1.65 -23.97
CA SER A 143 0.47 2.36 -25.14
C SER A 143 1.71 1.65 -25.67
N SER A 144 1.79 1.53 -27.00
CA SER A 144 2.68 0.63 -27.75
C SER A 144 4.16 0.75 -27.40
N ASP A 145 4.57 1.89 -26.85
CA ASP A 145 5.98 2.16 -26.56
C ASP A 145 6.41 1.70 -25.16
N ARG A 146 5.49 1.35 -24.24
CA ARG A 146 5.71 0.87 -22.83
C ARG A 146 6.94 1.42 -22.10
N THR A 147 7.44 2.58 -22.51
CA THR A 147 8.72 3.10 -22.07
C THR A 147 8.40 4.11 -20.98
N ALA A 148 8.61 3.69 -19.73
CA ALA A 148 8.50 4.56 -18.56
C ALA A 148 9.68 5.55 -18.44
N LEU A 149 10.59 5.56 -19.43
CA LEU A 149 11.72 6.47 -19.46
C LEU A 149 11.25 7.84 -19.94
N LYS A 150 11.69 8.90 -19.24
CA LYS A 150 11.47 10.28 -19.68
C LYS A 150 12.34 10.67 -20.89
N MET A 151 13.36 9.89 -21.19
CA MET A 151 14.30 10.10 -22.29
C MET A 151 14.52 8.77 -23.00
N ASP A 152 14.75 8.82 -24.31
CA ASP A 152 15.16 7.65 -25.07
C ASP A 152 16.48 7.10 -24.53
N LEU A 153 16.63 5.78 -24.59
CA LEU A 153 17.88 5.13 -24.22
C LEU A 153 18.97 5.62 -25.20
N PRO A 154 20.12 6.12 -24.73
CA PRO A 154 21.21 6.49 -25.63
C PRO A 154 21.66 5.26 -26.44
N GLU A 155 22.24 5.46 -27.63
CA GLU A 155 22.65 4.36 -28.53
C GLU A 155 23.52 3.30 -27.85
N LYS A 156 24.29 3.71 -26.83
CA LYS A 156 25.13 2.83 -26.02
C LYS A 156 24.37 1.90 -25.05
N GLY A 157 23.05 2.04 -24.92
CA GLY A 157 22.19 1.13 -24.16
C GLY A 157 22.14 1.35 -22.65
N TYR A 158 22.86 2.34 -22.10
CA TYR A 158 22.81 2.65 -20.66
C TYR A 158 23.11 4.13 -20.37
N PHE A 159 22.64 4.60 -19.20
CA PHE A 159 22.96 5.91 -18.67
C PHE A 159 24.18 5.81 -17.74
N GLY A 160 25.14 6.73 -17.90
CA GLY A 160 26.37 6.77 -17.09
C GLY A 160 27.62 7.02 -17.93
N ALA A 161 28.75 7.28 -17.27
CA ALA A 161 30.06 7.28 -17.93
C ALA A 161 30.52 5.83 -18.16
N ASP A 162 31.27 5.61 -19.23
CA ASP A 162 31.79 4.28 -19.58
C ASP A 162 32.94 3.90 -18.63
N GLU A 163 33.63 4.92 -18.10
CA GLU A 163 34.62 4.78 -17.04
C GLU A 163 34.31 5.80 -15.93
N TRP A 164 34.31 5.30 -14.70
CA TRP A 164 34.38 6.13 -13.50
C TRP A 164 35.86 6.13 -13.13
N TRP A 165 36.47 7.33 -13.15
CA TRP A 165 37.89 7.64 -12.97
C TRP A 165 38.74 6.63 -12.19
#